data_AF-A0A7K3XI92-F1
#
_entry.id   AF-A0A7K3XI92-F1
#
_cell.length_a   1.000
_cell.length_b   1.000
_cell.length_c   1.000
_cell.angle_alpha   90.00
_cell.angle_beta   90.00
_cell.angle_gamma   90.00
#
_symmetry.space_group_name_H-M   'P 1'
#
loop_
_entity.id
_entity.type
_entity.pdbx_description
1 polymer ?
#
loop_
_entity_poly.entity_id
_entity_poly.type
_entity_poly.pdbx_seq_one_letter_code
_entity_poly.pdbx_strand_id
1 'polypeptide(L)'
;MKHLSVIMIFLLLASPVTFSQTKLAESIFDVLEVTSKPVITKGDPGTESNLFGFEGGRALKFNNEYHLFTTEINGSPVWNKTRLAHWKSCDGEKWTRLSTVFESSGNFDGTDTHACLWSPMPTFDKSKNCWCLTYVAYRSKPNDEEAWYRNYDGRIYIAYSQVEGQMGIYGPYKESGLLLEPGQKSANWEGLMGVDSFFPYKLDSIWMAFYGSSTEVNGLASANNLSGPWERISMNKPVSQHTENPIVTQLDDGKYIAFFDGCGKFQRFGYMLSDNGVSWSAPVIIDLEAHTGKWWGLTRTPLGLISAGNGLYTLFFTAYNKNFYNVPGIWSAKSDSVFDGYFASLGKIILKIKKS
;
A
#
# COMPACT_ATOMS: atom_id res chain seq x y z
N MET A 1 -67.61 -23.05 -17.68
CA MET A 1 -66.30 -22.98 -18.37
C MET A 1 -65.41 -21.98 -17.62
N LYS A 2 -64.50 -22.47 -16.78
CA LYS A 2 -63.44 -21.68 -16.13
C LYS A 2 -62.12 -22.27 -16.62
N HIS A 3 -61.32 -21.49 -17.34
CA HIS A 3 -59.99 -21.89 -17.78
C HIS A 3 -59.04 -21.90 -16.57
N LEU A 4 -58.46 -23.07 -16.27
CA LEU A 4 -57.28 -23.20 -15.41
C LEU A 4 -56.05 -23.09 -16.32
N SER A 5 -55.27 -22.02 -16.16
CA SER A 5 -53.92 -21.94 -16.73
C SER A 5 -52.94 -22.62 -15.78
N VAL A 6 -52.32 -23.71 -16.24
CA VAL A 6 -51.23 -24.40 -15.56
C VAL A 6 -49.94 -23.63 -15.83
N ILE A 7 -49.33 -23.07 -14.80
CA ILE A 7 -47.97 -22.50 -14.87
C ILE A 7 -46.99 -23.64 -14.60
N MET A 8 -46.22 -24.00 -15.62
CA MET A 8 -45.15 -25.00 -15.55
C MET A 8 -43.86 -24.31 -15.12
N ILE A 9 -43.42 -24.54 -13.88
CA ILE A 9 -42.15 -24.02 -13.35
C ILE A 9 -41.01 -24.94 -13.83
N PHE A 10 -40.16 -24.45 -14.72
CA PHE A 10 -38.88 -25.08 -15.04
C PHE A 10 -37.88 -24.78 -13.92
N LEU A 11 -37.56 -25.79 -13.10
CA LEU A 11 -36.40 -25.78 -12.23
C LEU A 11 -35.13 -25.95 -13.08
N LEU A 12 -34.45 -24.84 -13.37
CA LEU A 12 -33.07 -24.86 -13.83
C LEU A 12 -32.18 -25.24 -12.64
N LEU A 13 -31.79 -26.52 -12.60
CA LEU A 13 -30.75 -27.02 -11.71
C LEU A 13 -29.41 -26.38 -12.14
N ALA A 14 -29.04 -25.27 -11.49
CA ALA A 14 -27.68 -24.75 -11.57
C ALA A 14 -26.73 -25.78 -10.95
N SER A 15 -25.92 -26.43 -11.79
CA SER A 15 -24.82 -27.27 -11.30
C SER A 15 -23.85 -26.38 -10.49
N PRO A 16 -23.42 -26.80 -9.29
CA PRO A 16 -22.45 -26.03 -8.54
C PRO A 16 -21.15 -25.99 -9.33
N VAL A 17 -20.74 -24.80 -9.75
CA VAL A 17 -19.39 -24.55 -10.25
C VAL A 17 -18.45 -24.84 -9.09
N THR A 18 -17.80 -26.00 -9.12
CA THR A 18 -16.70 -26.33 -8.23
C THR A 18 -15.52 -25.43 -8.58
N PHE A 19 -15.35 -24.35 -7.82
CA PHE A 19 -14.12 -23.57 -7.84
C PHE A 19 -12.97 -24.50 -7.46
N SER A 20 -12.08 -24.77 -8.41
CA SER A 20 -10.78 -25.37 -8.13
C SER A 20 -10.04 -24.44 -7.16
N GLN A 21 -9.85 -24.88 -5.92
CA GLN A 21 -8.92 -24.24 -4.99
C GLN A 21 -7.52 -24.37 -5.60
N THR A 22 -7.07 -23.32 -6.28
CA THR A 22 -5.68 -23.21 -6.69
C THR A 22 -4.85 -23.22 -5.42
N LYS A 23 -4.07 -24.30 -5.21
CA LYS A 23 -3.16 -24.40 -4.07
C LYS A 23 -2.23 -23.18 -4.13
N LEU A 24 -2.25 -22.36 -3.07
CA LEU A 24 -1.33 -21.22 -2.96
C LEU A 24 0.11 -21.75 -3.07
N ALA A 25 0.93 -21.03 -3.82
CA ALA A 25 2.34 -21.36 -3.93
C ALA A 25 3.00 -21.33 -2.54
N GLU A 26 3.98 -22.21 -2.33
CA GLU A 26 4.65 -22.30 -1.03
C GLU A 26 5.52 -21.06 -0.79
N SER A 27 5.46 -20.53 0.43
CA SER A 27 6.32 -19.42 0.87
C SER A 27 7.79 -19.84 0.86
N ILE A 28 8.64 -18.96 0.31
CA ILE A 28 10.11 -19.07 0.41
C ILE A 28 10.62 -18.62 1.78
N PHE A 29 9.75 -18.05 2.62
CA PHE A 29 10.10 -17.59 3.95
C PHE A 29 9.57 -18.53 5.03
N ASP A 30 10.40 -18.74 6.04
CA ASP A 30 9.96 -19.08 7.39
C ASP A 30 9.66 -17.79 8.16
N VAL A 31 8.51 -17.74 8.83
CA VAL A 31 8.18 -16.66 9.77
C VAL A 31 8.80 -17.04 11.12
N LEU A 32 9.86 -16.35 11.51
CA LEU A 32 10.59 -16.66 12.75
C LEU A 32 9.97 -15.97 13.97
N GLU A 33 9.49 -14.74 13.78
CA GLU A 33 8.94 -13.93 14.84
C GLU A 33 7.84 -13.02 14.29
N VAL A 34 6.81 -12.80 15.10
CA VAL A 34 5.77 -11.79 14.89
C VAL A 34 5.53 -11.11 16.23
N THR A 35 5.51 -9.77 16.23
CA THR A 35 5.32 -9.03 17.47
C THR A 35 3.95 -9.35 18.09
N SER A 36 3.97 -9.75 19.37
CA SER A 36 2.75 -10.11 20.14
C SER A 36 1.87 -8.91 20.48
N LYS A 37 2.35 -7.70 20.22
CA LYS A 37 1.62 -6.43 20.28
C LYS A 37 2.07 -5.53 19.11
N PRO A 38 1.33 -4.47 18.79
CA PRO A 38 1.83 -3.48 17.85
C PRO A 38 3.12 -2.81 18.34
N VAL A 39 3.98 -2.40 17.41
CA VAL A 39 5.17 -1.57 17.68
C VAL A 39 4.84 -0.08 17.70
N ILE A 40 3.75 0.33 17.04
CA ILE A 40 3.12 1.66 17.19
C ILE A 40 1.61 1.47 17.16
N THR A 41 0.90 2.01 18.15
CA THR A 41 -0.56 1.98 18.23
C THR A 41 -1.14 3.22 18.91
N LYS A 42 -2.47 3.29 19.00
CA LYS A 42 -3.20 4.38 19.63
C LYS A 42 -2.77 4.53 21.09
N GLY A 43 -2.40 5.75 21.47
CA GLY A 43 -1.99 6.10 22.82
C GLY A 43 -0.48 6.08 23.03
N ASP A 44 0.30 5.60 22.06
CA ASP A 44 1.75 5.78 22.08
C ASP A 44 2.13 7.25 21.85
N PRO A 45 3.25 7.74 22.42
CA PRO A 45 3.72 9.11 22.20
C PRO A 45 3.84 9.46 20.70
N GLY A 46 3.26 10.59 20.31
CA GLY A 46 3.21 11.04 18.91
C GLY A 46 1.95 10.62 18.15
N THR A 47 1.08 9.79 18.74
CA THR A 47 -0.19 9.34 18.11
C THR A 47 -1.42 10.15 18.55
N GLU A 48 -1.25 11.18 19.36
CA GLU A 48 -2.34 11.92 20.03
C GLU A 48 -3.32 12.56 19.05
N SER A 49 -2.83 12.90 17.86
CA SER A 49 -3.61 13.50 16.76
C SER A 49 -3.84 12.54 15.58
N ASN A 50 -3.51 11.26 15.72
CA ASN A 50 -3.83 10.24 14.74
C ASN A 50 -5.14 9.55 15.15
N LEU A 51 -6.22 9.76 14.39
CA LEU A 51 -7.55 9.31 14.80
C LEU A 51 -7.82 7.86 14.41
N PHE A 52 -7.41 7.45 13.20
CA PHE A 52 -7.74 6.15 12.62
C PHE A 52 -6.52 5.26 12.32
N GLY A 53 -5.31 5.76 12.57
CA GLY A 53 -4.08 4.97 12.52
C GLY A 53 -3.26 5.22 11.28
N PHE A 54 -2.55 4.18 10.82
CA PHE A 54 -1.52 4.27 9.80
C PHE A 54 -1.81 3.37 8.61
N GLU A 55 -1.53 3.83 7.40
CA GLU A 55 -1.62 2.99 6.19
C GLU A 55 -0.74 3.55 5.06
N GLY A 56 -0.17 2.65 4.26
CA GLY A 56 0.78 3.00 3.20
C GLY A 56 2.12 3.60 3.68
N GLY A 57 3.07 3.65 2.75
CA GLY A 57 4.39 4.24 2.94
C GLY A 57 5.51 3.21 2.99
N ARG A 58 6.65 3.59 3.56
CA ARG A 58 7.89 2.80 3.55
C ARG A 58 8.65 2.85 4.87
N ALA A 59 9.08 1.68 5.32
CA ALA A 59 10.14 1.48 6.28
C ALA A 59 11.46 1.14 5.56
N LEU A 60 12.57 1.73 6.01
CA LEU A 60 13.91 1.42 5.55
C LEU A 60 14.92 1.57 6.69
N LYS A 61 16.11 1.00 6.53
CA LYS A 61 17.19 1.16 7.50
C LYS A 61 18.31 2.04 6.93
N PHE A 62 18.71 3.04 7.70
CA PHE A 62 19.75 4.00 7.35
C PHE A 62 20.53 4.38 8.62
N ASN A 63 21.87 4.43 8.55
CA ASN A 63 22.73 4.72 9.71
C ASN A 63 22.38 3.93 10.98
N ASN A 64 22.10 2.63 10.83
CA ASN A 64 21.66 1.72 11.90
C ASN A 64 20.34 2.07 12.59
N GLU A 65 19.60 3.07 12.11
CA GLU A 65 18.25 3.38 12.54
C GLU A 65 17.23 2.91 11.50
N TYR A 66 16.07 2.46 11.96
CA TYR A 66 14.88 2.32 11.15
C TYR A 66 14.24 3.68 10.96
N HIS A 67 13.87 3.98 9.73
CA HIS A 67 13.09 5.15 9.33
C HIS A 67 11.77 4.64 8.78
N LEU A 68 10.68 5.23 9.21
CA LEU A 68 9.32 4.94 8.75
C LEU A 68 8.71 6.22 8.22
N PHE A 69 8.37 6.22 6.95
CA PHE A 69 7.52 7.21 6.32
C PHE A 69 6.16 6.58 6.10
N THR A 70 5.11 7.12 6.68
CA THR A 70 3.77 6.52 6.58
C THR A 70 2.68 7.57 6.60
N THR A 71 1.51 7.23 6.06
CA THR A 71 0.33 8.07 6.15
C THR A 71 -0.30 7.91 7.53
N GLU A 72 -0.58 9.02 8.21
CA GLU A 72 -1.41 9.07 9.40
C GLU A 72 -2.79 9.59 9.02
N ILE A 73 -3.85 8.90 9.46
CA ILE A 73 -5.24 9.28 9.21
C ILE A 73 -5.71 10.16 10.38
N ASN A 74 -5.39 11.46 10.29
CA ASN A 74 -5.48 12.42 11.40
C ASN A 74 -6.81 13.17 11.51
N GLY A 75 -7.80 12.87 10.67
CA GLY A 75 -9.09 13.54 10.73
C GLY A 75 -10.23 12.82 10.02
N SER A 76 -11.40 13.45 10.09
CA SER A 76 -12.59 13.06 9.34
C SER A 76 -12.80 14.02 8.14
N PRO A 77 -13.36 13.57 7.01
CA PRO A 77 -13.82 12.20 6.77
C PRO A 77 -12.69 11.15 6.77
N VAL A 78 -12.98 9.93 7.22
CA VAL A 78 -12.03 8.82 7.25
C VAL A 78 -11.45 8.65 5.84
N TRP A 79 -10.13 8.48 5.80
CA TRP A 79 -9.30 8.38 4.60
C TRP A 79 -9.17 9.65 3.76
N ASN A 80 -9.72 10.80 4.17
CA ASN A 80 -9.54 12.07 3.48
C ASN A 80 -8.51 12.97 4.20
N LYS A 81 -8.75 13.31 5.47
CA LYS A 81 -7.82 14.15 6.21
C LYS A 81 -6.65 13.33 6.72
N THR A 82 -5.56 13.37 5.95
CA THR A 82 -4.32 12.63 6.20
C THR A 82 -3.10 13.55 6.27
N ARG A 83 -2.02 13.02 6.85
CA ARG A 83 -0.69 13.63 6.79
C ARG A 83 0.39 12.58 6.62
N LEU A 84 1.46 12.93 5.93
CA LEU A 84 2.63 12.08 5.71
C LEU A 84 3.60 12.34 6.87
N ALA A 85 3.96 11.31 7.63
CA ALA A 85 4.78 11.45 8.83
C ALA A 85 6.10 10.69 8.71
N HIS A 86 7.13 11.21 9.38
CA HIS A 86 8.42 10.56 9.53
C HIS A 86 8.63 10.14 10.99
N TRP A 87 8.91 8.86 11.19
CA TRP A 87 9.23 8.23 12.46
C TRP A 87 10.60 7.56 12.39
N LYS A 88 11.24 7.38 13.55
CA LYS A 88 12.48 6.61 13.65
C LYS A 88 12.52 5.66 14.84
N SER A 89 13.36 4.63 14.75
CA SER A 89 13.62 3.68 15.83
C SER A 89 15.02 3.09 15.71
N CYS A 90 15.70 2.84 16.83
CA CYS A 90 17.00 2.16 16.81
C CYS A 90 16.86 0.62 16.81
N ASP A 91 15.75 0.08 17.33
CA ASP A 91 15.53 -1.35 17.56
C ASP A 91 14.33 -1.91 16.77
N GLY A 92 13.55 -1.03 16.12
CA GLY A 92 12.33 -1.39 15.41
C GLY A 92 11.15 -1.71 16.35
N GLU A 93 11.29 -1.46 17.65
CA GLU A 93 10.28 -1.71 18.68
C GLU A 93 9.79 -0.40 19.29
N LYS A 94 10.73 0.49 19.66
CA LYS A 94 10.44 1.78 20.26
C LYS A 94 10.62 2.86 19.20
N TRP A 95 9.52 3.50 18.85
CA TRP A 95 9.49 4.52 17.81
C TRP A 95 9.35 5.91 18.39
N THR A 96 9.98 6.88 17.73
CA THR A 96 9.85 8.31 18.01
C THR A 96 9.36 9.00 16.76
N ARG A 97 8.25 9.72 16.88
CA ARG A 97 7.75 10.59 15.81
C ARG A 97 8.68 11.80 15.67
N LEU A 98 9.12 12.08 14.45
CA LEU A 98 10.03 13.20 14.18
C LEU A 98 9.28 14.42 13.65
N SER A 99 8.46 14.22 12.62
CA SER A 99 7.84 15.34 11.93
C SER A 99 6.61 14.93 11.12
N THR A 100 5.79 15.93 10.80
CA THR A 100 4.89 15.88 9.65
C THR A 100 5.68 16.38 8.44
N VAL A 101 5.72 15.60 7.36
CA VAL A 101 6.40 15.95 6.11
C VAL A 101 5.47 16.79 5.22
N PHE A 102 4.24 16.33 5.02
CA PHE A 102 3.18 17.05 4.32
C PHE A 102 1.84 16.75 4.99
N GLU A 103 0.88 17.66 4.86
CA GLU A 103 -0.48 17.50 5.34
C GLU A 103 -1.45 17.80 4.19
N SER A 104 -2.48 16.96 4.06
CA SER A 104 -3.54 17.16 3.07
C SER A 104 -4.40 18.38 3.43
N SER A 105 -5.10 18.95 2.45
CA SER A 105 -6.06 20.01 2.74
C SER A 105 -7.29 19.51 3.50
N GLY A 106 -7.63 18.21 3.34
CA GLY A 106 -8.87 17.64 3.84
C GLY A 106 -10.12 18.22 3.16
N ASN A 107 -9.98 18.88 2.00
CA ASN A 107 -11.14 19.31 1.23
C ASN A 107 -11.93 18.07 0.77
N PHE A 108 -13.27 18.13 0.85
CA PHE A 108 -14.17 17.04 0.54
C PHE A 108 -15.27 17.43 -0.47
N ASP A 109 -15.02 18.42 -1.33
CA ASP A 109 -15.94 18.88 -2.38
C ASP A 109 -15.59 18.35 -3.79
N GLY A 110 -14.46 17.64 -3.93
CA GLY A 110 -13.96 17.09 -5.19
C GLY A 110 -13.12 18.04 -6.04
N THR A 111 -12.86 19.27 -5.59
CA THR A 111 -12.18 20.32 -6.36
C THR A 111 -10.66 20.36 -6.16
N ASP A 112 -10.17 19.86 -5.03
CA ASP A 112 -8.76 19.90 -4.66
C ASP A 112 -8.05 18.56 -4.95
N THR A 113 -6.93 18.60 -5.68
CA THR A 113 -6.10 17.42 -5.98
C THR A 113 -5.20 16.98 -4.84
N HIS A 114 -5.10 17.77 -3.77
CA HIS A 114 -4.37 17.47 -2.54
C HIS A 114 -5.32 17.33 -1.34
N ALA A 115 -6.59 17.03 -1.62
CA ALA A 115 -7.60 16.73 -0.61
C ALA A 115 -7.15 15.61 0.33
N CYS A 116 -6.39 14.64 -0.20
CA CYS A 116 -5.86 13.53 0.57
C CYS A 116 -4.49 13.07 0.07
N LEU A 117 -3.55 12.79 0.99
CA LEU A 117 -2.18 12.34 0.69
C LEU A 117 -1.90 10.93 1.22
N TRP A 118 -1.21 10.10 0.45
CA TRP A 118 -0.95 8.71 0.80
C TRP A 118 0.43 8.20 0.37
N SER A 119 0.85 7.11 1.01
CA SER A 119 1.95 6.26 0.59
C SER A 119 3.26 7.02 0.31
N PRO A 120 3.84 7.70 1.33
CA PRO A 120 5.11 8.41 1.19
C PRO A 120 6.26 7.43 1.00
N MET A 121 6.89 7.45 -0.18
CA MET A 121 7.97 6.54 -0.58
C MET A 121 9.30 7.30 -0.72
N PRO A 122 10.11 7.40 0.36
CA PRO A 122 11.44 7.99 0.29
C PRO A 122 12.36 7.12 -0.57
N THR A 123 13.12 7.74 -1.46
CA THR A 123 14.14 7.09 -2.29
C THR A 123 15.34 8.01 -2.44
N PHE A 124 16.55 7.48 -2.23
CA PHE A 124 17.77 8.26 -2.42
C PHE A 124 18.19 8.25 -3.90
N ASP A 125 18.15 9.43 -4.53
CA ASP A 125 18.66 9.63 -5.88
C ASP A 125 20.17 9.87 -5.83
N LYS A 126 20.93 8.79 -6.06
CA LYS A 126 22.40 8.86 -6.11
C LYS A 126 22.91 9.84 -7.18
N SER A 127 22.19 10.03 -8.29
CA SER A 127 22.63 10.91 -9.38
C SER A 127 22.52 12.38 -9.02
N LYS A 128 21.56 12.73 -8.14
CA LYS A 128 21.35 14.09 -7.62
C LYS A 128 21.90 14.28 -6.21
N ASN A 129 22.50 13.25 -5.62
CA ASN A 129 22.93 13.22 -4.22
C ASN A 129 21.83 13.72 -3.27
N CYS A 130 20.57 13.32 -3.47
CA CYS A 130 19.43 13.90 -2.75
C CYS A 130 18.35 12.85 -2.48
N TRP A 131 17.66 12.98 -1.34
CA TRP A 131 16.45 12.22 -1.07
C TRP A 131 15.27 12.81 -1.82
N CYS A 132 14.54 11.98 -2.56
CA CYS A 132 13.20 12.31 -3.02
C CYS A 132 12.15 11.56 -2.19
N LEU A 133 10.93 12.07 -2.23
CA LEU A 133 9.75 11.46 -1.66
C LEU A 133 8.66 11.47 -2.72
N THR A 134 8.27 10.30 -3.22
CA THR A 134 7.07 10.19 -4.04
C THR A 134 5.88 9.92 -3.13
N TYR A 135 4.70 10.45 -3.48
CA TYR A 135 3.46 10.18 -2.75
C TYR A 135 2.27 10.34 -3.67
N VAL A 136 1.15 9.78 -3.25
CA VAL A 136 -0.11 9.90 -3.94
C VAL A 136 -0.87 11.09 -3.38
N ALA A 137 -1.46 11.90 -4.24
CA ALA A 137 -2.42 12.93 -3.89
C ALA A 137 -3.73 12.70 -4.64
N TYR A 138 -4.85 12.76 -3.94
CA TYR A 138 -6.18 12.50 -4.47
C TYR A 138 -7.08 13.72 -4.37
N ARG A 139 -8.11 13.71 -5.22
CA ARG A 139 -9.37 14.38 -4.95
C ARG A 139 -10.22 13.53 -4.01
N SER A 140 -11.13 14.20 -3.30
CA SER A 140 -12.08 13.55 -2.40
C SER A 140 -13.43 14.26 -2.41
N LYS A 141 -14.51 13.49 -2.45
CA LYS A 141 -15.89 13.95 -2.25
C LYS A 141 -16.77 12.83 -1.66
N PRO A 142 -18.00 13.11 -1.19
CA PRO A 142 -18.92 12.06 -0.75
C PRO A 142 -19.16 11.01 -1.83
N ASN A 143 -19.28 9.75 -1.41
CA ASN A 143 -19.71 8.66 -2.28
C ASN A 143 -21.18 8.89 -2.69
N ASP A 144 -21.54 8.41 -3.87
CA ASP A 144 -22.91 8.37 -4.36
C ASP A 144 -23.26 6.96 -4.88
N GLU A 145 -24.35 6.82 -5.61
CA GLU A 145 -24.79 5.54 -6.14
C GLU A 145 -23.90 5.03 -7.29
N GLU A 146 -23.09 5.90 -7.89
CA GLU A 146 -22.23 5.55 -9.02
C GLU A 146 -20.92 4.93 -8.55
N ALA A 147 -20.26 5.54 -7.56
CA ALA A 147 -18.94 5.09 -7.16
C ALA A 147 -18.45 5.57 -5.77
N TRP A 148 -17.30 5.01 -5.38
CA TRP A 148 -16.54 5.42 -4.22
C TRP A 148 -15.58 6.56 -4.60
N TYR A 149 -15.84 7.77 -4.09
CA TYR A 149 -15.12 9.00 -4.44
C TYR A 149 -14.30 9.59 -3.27
N ARG A 150 -14.06 8.82 -2.21
CA ARG A 150 -13.25 9.32 -1.10
C ARG A 150 -11.79 9.54 -1.49
N ASN A 151 -11.20 8.64 -2.28
CA ASN A 151 -9.88 8.85 -2.90
C ASN A 151 -10.00 8.55 -4.39
N TYR A 152 -10.12 9.57 -5.23
CA TYR A 152 -10.22 9.41 -6.69
C TYR A 152 -9.31 10.39 -7.42
N ASP A 153 -9.09 10.14 -8.72
CA ASP A 153 -8.19 10.94 -9.56
C ASP A 153 -6.78 11.06 -8.94
N GLY A 154 -6.27 9.93 -8.44
CA GLY A 154 -4.99 9.81 -7.77
C GLY A 154 -3.82 10.13 -8.69
N ARG A 155 -2.90 10.95 -8.17
CA ARG A 155 -1.76 11.53 -8.88
C ARG A 155 -0.49 11.32 -8.09
N ILE A 156 0.59 11.04 -8.78
CA ILE A 156 1.90 10.83 -8.14
C ILE A 156 2.69 12.12 -8.20
N TYR A 157 2.99 12.67 -7.04
CA TYR A 157 3.87 13.83 -6.89
C TYR A 157 5.24 13.38 -6.41
N ILE A 158 6.24 14.22 -6.67
CA ILE A 158 7.60 14.09 -6.13
C ILE A 158 7.97 15.34 -5.35
N ALA A 159 8.57 15.13 -4.19
CA ALA A 159 9.23 16.15 -3.41
C ALA A 159 10.72 15.83 -3.24
N TYR A 160 11.54 16.84 -3.03
CA TYR A 160 12.96 16.70 -2.74
C TYR A 160 13.30 17.26 -1.37
N SER A 161 14.19 16.56 -0.67
CA SER A 161 14.81 17.11 0.52
C SER A 161 15.56 18.39 0.15
N GLN A 162 15.42 19.41 0.99
CA GLN A 162 16.15 20.67 0.87
C GLN A 162 17.57 20.56 1.45
N VAL A 163 17.93 19.40 2.00
CA VAL A 163 19.27 19.08 2.49
C VAL A 163 19.89 18.04 1.55
N GLU A 164 21.07 18.37 1.02
CA GLU A 164 21.84 17.49 0.14
C GLU A 164 22.42 16.29 0.93
N GLY A 165 22.67 15.21 0.21
CA GLY A 165 23.33 14.02 0.71
C GLY A 165 22.43 13.13 1.53
N GLN A 166 23.03 12.09 2.11
CA GLN A 166 22.29 11.04 2.80
C GLN A 166 21.58 11.55 4.07
N MET A 167 22.11 12.61 4.71
CA MET A 167 21.46 13.24 5.86
C MET A 167 20.21 14.03 5.47
N GLY A 168 19.95 14.23 4.17
CA GLY A 168 18.70 14.79 3.68
C GLY A 168 17.46 13.95 3.98
N ILE A 169 17.60 12.72 4.48
CA ILE A 169 16.47 11.87 4.87
C ILE A 169 15.57 12.54 5.92
N TYR A 170 16.12 13.43 6.75
CA TYR A 170 15.34 14.14 7.78
C TYR A 170 14.55 15.35 7.23
N GLY A 171 14.70 15.66 5.93
CA GLY A 171 14.06 16.80 5.29
C GLY A 171 14.68 18.15 5.70
N PRO A 172 13.92 19.26 5.60
CA PRO A 172 12.54 19.32 5.13
C PRO A 172 12.41 18.94 3.66
N TYR A 173 11.23 18.47 3.25
CA TYR A 173 10.93 18.15 1.85
C TYR A 173 10.10 19.27 1.22
N LYS A 174 10.33 19.52 -0.07
CA LYS A 174 9.55 20.47 -0.88
C LYS A 174 9.02 19.77 -2.12
N GLU A 175 7.72 19.85 -2.35
CA GLU A 175 7.12 19.35 -3.59
C GLU A 175 7.76 20.04 -4.80
N SER A 176 8.08 19.24 -5.80
CA SER A 176 8.78 19.67 -7.00
C SER A 176 7.96 19.47 -8.27
N GLY A 177 6.98 18.55 -8.28
CA GLY A 177 6.10 18.38 -9.42
C GLY A 177 5.37 17.04 -9.47
N LEU A 178 4.63 16.88 -10.57
CA LEU A 178 3.82 15.72 -10.89
C LEU A 178 4.61 14.73 -11.77
N LEU A 179 4.55 13.44 -11.44
CA LEU A 179 5.22 12.36 -12.16
C LEU A 179 4.28 11.54 -13.04
N LEU A 180 3.08 11.24 -12.53
CA LEU A 180 2.12 10.38 -13.21
C LEU A 180 0.69 10.78 -12.80
N GLU A 181 -0.21 10.89 -13.77
CA GLU A 181 -1.61 11.24 -13.55
C GLU A 181 -2.56 10.45 -14.47
N PRO A 182 -3.87 10.40 -14.14
CA PRO A 182 -4.89 9.86 -15.02
C PRO A 182 -5.07 10.74 -16.27
N GLY A 183 -5.44 10.14 -17.40
CA GLY A 183 -5.78 10.89 -18.61
C GLY A 183 -5.59 10.09 -19.89
N GLN A 184 -5.30 10.77 -20.99
CA GLN A 184 -5.12 10.13 -22.31
C GLN A 184 -4.01 9.08 -22.35
N LYS A 185 -3.05 9.15 -21.41
CA LYS A 185 -1.93 8.21 -21.29
C LYS A 185 -2.19 7.13 -20.24
N SER A 186 -3.37 7.04 -19.64
CA SER A 186 -3.71 5.97 -18.70
C SER A 186 -3.74 4.61 -19.40
N ALA A 187 -3.35 3.56 -18.67
CA ALA A 187 -3.54 2.20 -19.12
C ALA A 187 -5.04 1.84 -19.19
N ASN A 188 -5.39 0.88 -20.04
CA ASN A 188 -6.79 0.52 -20.32
C ASN A 188 -7.53 -0.09 -19.11
N TRP A 189 -6.79 -0.50 -18.09
CA TRP A 189 -7.30 -1.10 -16.87
C TRP A 189 -7.34 -0.12 -15.68
N GLU A 190 -6.84 1.10 -15.85
CA GLU A 190 -6.95 2.11 -14.79
C GLU A 190 -8.41 2.53 -14.59
N GLY A 191 -8.78 2.71 -13.33
CA GLY A 191 -10.12 3.01 -12.89
C GLY A 191 -10.20 4.35 -12.16
N LEU A 192 -11.31 4.55 -11.45
CA LEU A 192 -11.66 5.82 -10.82
C LEU A 192 -10.61 6.36 -9.84
N MET A 193 -9.94 5.47 -9.09
CA MET A 193 -8.90 5.90 -8.15
C MET A 193 -7.71 6.57 -8.86
N GLY A 194 -7.56 6.41 -10.17
CA GLY A 194 -6.39 6.91 -10.89
C GLY A 194 -5.15 6.12 -10.52
N VAL A 195 -4.04 6.82 -10.26
CA VAL A 195 -2.80 6.19 -9.80
C VAL A 195 -2.81 6.15 -8.26
N ASP A 196 -3.07 4.97 -7.68
CA ASP A 196 -3.36 4.84 -6.25
C ASP A 196 -2.16 4.49 -5.36
N SER A 197 -1.05 4.15 -6.00
CA SER A 197 0.20 3.76 -5.35
C SER A 197 1.34 3.90 -6.36
N PHE A 198 2.56 4.12 -5.87
CA PHE A 198 3.74 4.24 -6.72
C PHE A 198 5.00 3.92 -5.94
N PHE A 199 5.76 2.92 -6.38
CA PHE A 199 7.03 2.55 -5.78
C PHE A 199 8.15 2.43 -6.82
N PRO A 200 9.08 3.40 -6.87
CA PRO A 200 10.20 3.35 -7.80
C PRO A 200 11.30 2.40 -7.31
N TYR A 201 11.87 1.64 -8.25
CA TYR A 201 13.04 0.79 -8.07
C TYR A 201 13.92 0.84 -9.31
N LYS A 202 15.21 0.56 -9.14
CA LYS A 202 16.19 0.70 -10.22
C LYS A 202 16.52 -0.65 -10.83
N LEU A 203 16.49 -0.74 -12.15
CA LEU A 203 17.04 -1.86 -12.93
C LEU A 203 18.20 -1.31 -13.76
N ASP A 204 19.43 -1.61 -13.38
CA ASP A 204 20.64 -1.11 -14.03
C ASP A 204 20.64 0.42 -14.23
N SER A 205 20.47 0.88 -15.48
CA SER A 205 20.43 2.29 -15.87
C SER A 205 19.02 2.88 -15.95
N ILE A 206 17.98 2.05 -15.92
CA ILE A 206 16.59 2.50 -16.01
C ILE A 206 15.91 2.46 -14.63
N TRP A 207 14.96 3.36 -14.46
CA TRP A 207 14.02 3.32 -13.36
C TRP A 207 12.75 2.61 -13.79
N MET A 208 12.25 1.79 -12.88
CA MET A 208 10.96 1.13 -12.97
C MET A 208 10.13 1.54 -11.77
N ALA A 209 8.82 1.44 -11.89
CA ALA A 209 7.94 1.60 -10.76
C ALA A 209 6.77 0.65 -10.89
N PHE A 210 6.39 0.02 -9.78
CA PHE A 210 5.02 -0.43 -9.68
C PHE A 210 4.14 0.77 -9.43
N TYR A 211 2.97 0.77 -10.07
CA TYR A 211 1.89 1.68 -9.74
C TYR A 211 0.57 0.92 -9.69
N GLY A 212 -0.34 1.34 -8.82
CA GLY A 212 -1.65 0.72 -8.68
C GLY A 212 -2.78 1.60 -9.22
N SER A 213 -3.95 0.97 -9.36
CA SER A 213 -5.22 1.61 -9.64
C SER A 213 -6.36 0.76 -9.12
N SER A 214 -7.55 1.36 -8.98
CA SER A 214 -8.76 0.63 -8.67
C SER A 214 -9.25 -0.28 -9.80
N THR A 215 -9.90 -1.39 -9.49
CA THR A 215 -9.98 -1.98 -8.15
C THR A 215 -8.81 -2.96 -7.96
N GLU A 216 -7.85 -2.59 -7.12
CA GLU A 216 -6.80 -3.48 -6.60
C GLU A 216 -5.92 -4.11 -7.70
N VAL A 217 -5.55 -3.33 -8.71
CA VAL A 217 -4.74 -3.79 -9.85
C VAL A 217 -3.46 -2.99 -9.95
N ASN A 218 -2.36 -3.64 -10.33
CA ASN A 218 -1.06 -2.96 -10.46
C ASN A 218 -0.46 -3.15 -11.84
N GLY A 219 0.27 -2.13 -12.28
CA GLY A 219 1.05 -2.10 -13.49
C GLY A 219 2.48 -1.69 -13.24
N LEU A 220 3.21 -1.53 -14.34
CA LEU A 220 4.57 -1.03 -14.35
C LEU A 220 4.66 0.25 -15.19
N ALA A 221 5.49 1.17 -14.71
CA ALA A 221 5.96 2.31 -15.45
C ALA A 221 7.50 2.33 -15.46
N SER A 222 8.10 3.02 -16.42
CA SER A 222 9.54 3.19 -16.54
C SER A 222 9.93 4.64 -16.78
N ALA A 223 11.17 4.98 -16.45
CA ALA A 223 11.77 6.29 -16.71
C ALA A 223 13.30 6.16 -16.80
N ASN A 224 13.95 7.09 -17.50
CA ASN A 224 15.42 7.19 -17.46
C ASN A 224 15.93 7.82 -16.17
N ASN A 225 15.11 8.64 -15.51
CA ASN A 225 15.45 9.34 -14.27
C ASN A 225 14.31 9.22 -13.27
N LEU A 226 14.63 9.28 -11.98
CA LEU A 226 13.62 9.21 -10.91
C LEU A 226 12.60 10.36 -10.97
N SER A 227 13.03 11.53 -11.44
CA SER A 227 12.14 12.67 -11.73
C SER A 227 11.25 12.49 -12.96
N GLY A 228 11.31 11.34 -13.64
CA GLY A 228 10.62 11.11 -14.89
C GLY A 228 11.33 11.73 -16.11
N PRO A 229 10.61 11.90 -17.23
CA PRO A 229 9.20 11.53 -17.40
C PRO A 229 8.97 10.03 -17.21
N TRP A 230 7.83 9.67 -16.63
CA TRP A 230 7.43 8.28 -16.41
C TRP A 230 6.45 7.83 -17.50
N GLU A 231 6.66 6.63 -18.02
CA GLU A 231 5.83 6.03 -19.07
C GLU A 231 5.29 4.69 -18.60
N ARG A 232 3.98 4.48 -18.71
CA ARG A 232 3.34 3.20 -18.40
C ARG A 232 3.73 2.18 -19.47
N ILE A 233 4.25 1.03 -19.05
CA ILE A 233 4.68 -0.04 -19.96
C ILE A 233 3.69 -1.21 -19.98
N SER A 234 2.84 -1.34 -18.96
CA SER A 234 1.80 -2.37 -18.88
C SER A 234 0.43 -1.83 -19.33
N MET A 235 0.34 -1.27 -20.54
CA MET A 235 -0.85 -0.54 -20.99
C MET A 235 -2.12 -1.40 -21.14
N ASN A 236 -1.96 -2.63 -21.61
CA ASN A 236 -3.11 -3.46 -22.03
C ASN A 236 -3.57 -4.43 -20.96
N LYS A 237 -2.72 -4.74 -19.98
CA LYS A 237 -3.00 -5.73 -18.95
C LYS A 237 -2.23 -5.39 -17.67
N PRO A 238 -2.86 -5.46 -16.49
CA PRO A 238 -2.15 -5.29 -15.23
C PRO A 238 -1.18 -6.45 -15.00
N VAL A 239 -0.10 -6.17 -14.27
CA VAL A 239 0.87 -7.16 -13.79
C VAL A 239 0.26 -8.02 -12.69
N SER A 240 -0.57 -7.45 -11.82
CA SER A 240 -1.24 -8.17 -10.74
C SER A 240 -2.64 -7.64 -10.45
N GLN A 241 -3.47 -8.46 -9.80
CA GLN A 241 -4.84 -8.14 -9.39
C GLN A 241 -5.09 -8.64 -7.95
N HIS A 242 -6.04 -8.01 -7.25
CA HIS A 242 -6.33 -8.21 -5.83
C HIS A 242 -5.16 -7.86 -4.90
N THR A 243 -4.25 -7.01 -5.38
CA THR A 243 -3.06 -6.58 -4.66
C THR A 243 -2.96 -5.07 -4.72
N GLU A 244 -2.47 -4.41 -3.67
CA GLU A 244 -2.26 -2.97 -3.61
C GLU A 244 -0.88 -2.65 -3.03
N ASN A 245 -0.40 -1.42 -3.27
CA ASN A 245 0.82 -0.87 -2.65
C ASN A 245 2.07 -1.80 -2.71
N PRO A 246 2.42 -2.38 -3.87
CA PRO A 246 3.60 -3.22 -3.99
C PRO A 246 4.90 -2.44 -3.72
N ILE A 247 5.74 -2.96 -2.83
CA ILE A 247 7.06 -2.41 -2.49
C ILE A 247 8.14 -3.40 -2.89
N VAL A 248 9.03 -2.95 -3.78
CA VAL A 248 10.08 -3.79 -4.38
C VAL A 248 11.37 -3.73 -3.56
N THR A 249 11.96 -4.90 -3.32
CA THR A 249 13.29 -5.07 -2.75
C THR A 249 14.08 -6.02 -3.64
N GLN A 250 15.36 -5.74 -3.86
CA GLN A 250 16.28 -6.69 -4.48
C GLN A 250 16.87 -7.59 -3.40
N LEU A 251 16.81 -8.89 -3.61
CA LEU A 251 17.36 -9.93 -2.74
C LEU A 251 18.87 -10.11 -2.99
N ASP A 252 19.55 -10.75 -2.04
CA ASP A 252 21.01 -11.00 -2.11
C ASP A 252 21.43 -11.82 -3.35
N ASP A 253 20.52 -12.63 -3.91
CA ASP A 253 20.75 -13.45 -5.10
C ASP A 253 20.43 -12.72 -6.42
N GLY A 254 20.13 -11.42 -6.35
CA GLY A 254 19.83 -10.56 -7.49
C GLY A 254 18.37 -10.56 -7.94
N LYS A 255 17.53 -11.48 -7.44
CA LYS A 255 16.09 -11.48 -7.72
C LYS A 255 15.40 -10.30 -7.08
N TYR A 256 14.23 -9.96 -7.58
CA TYR A 256 13.36 -8.94 -7.02
C TYR A 256 12.17 -9.58 -6.32
N ILE A 257 11.77 -9.00 -5.20
CA ILE A 257 10.57 -9.35 -4.47
C ILE A 257 9.71 -8.11 -4.29
N ALA A 258 8.41 -8.22 -4.55
CA ALA A 258 7.44 -7.16 -4.34
C ALA A 258 6.43 -7.59 -3.28
N PHE A 259 6.55 -7.05 -2.06
CA PHE A 259 5.55 -7.25 -1.02
C PHE A 259 4.35 -6.34 -1.27
N PHE A 260 3.14 -6.87 -1.18
CA PHE A 260 1.90 -6.16 -1.48
C PHE A 260 0.87 -6.34 -0.37
N ASP A 261 -0.08 -5.42 -0.29
CA ASP A 261 -1.30 -5.54 0.50
C ASP A 261 -2.34 -6.36 -0.27
N GLY A 262 -2.79 -7.49 0.29
CA GLY A 262 -3.77 -8.34 -0.39
C GLY A 262 -5.18 -7.91 -0.05
N CYS A 263 -5.96 -7.61 -1.08
CA CYS A 263 -7.28 -7.01 -0.97
C CYS A 263 -8.37 -7.99 -1.39
N GLY A 264 -9.63 -7.69 -1.08
CA GLY A 264 -10.81 -8.48 -1.46
C GLY A 264 -10.70 -9.99 -1.18
N LYS A 265 -10.18 -10.74 -2.17
CA LYS A 265 -9.95 -12.19 -2.12
C LYS A 265 -8.86 -12.62 -1.12
N PHE A 266 -7.78 -11.85 -0.98
CA PHE A 266 -6.63 -12.28 -0.17
C PHE A 266 -6.76 -11.88 1.31
N GLN A 267 -7.14 -10.61 1.56
CA GLN A 267 -7.27 -10.00 2.89
C GLN A 267 -6.07 -10.24 3.82
N ARG A 268 -4.88 -10.33 3.21
CA ARG A 268 -3.60 -10.64 3.84
C ARG A 268 -2.50 -10.12 2.93
N PHE A 269 -1.45 -9.55 3.48
CA PHE A 269 -0.29 -9.23 2.66
C PHE A 269 0.41 -10.49 2.12
N GLY A 270 1.13 -10.29 1.04
CA GLY A 270 1.88 -11.34 0.37
C GLY A 270 3.03 -10.75 -0.43
N TYR A 271 3.62 -11.56 -1.30
CA TYR A 271 4.66 -11.10 -2.20
C TYR A 271 4.61 -11.78 -3.58
N MET A 272 5.23 -11.14 -4.56
CA MET A 272 5.54 -11.69 -5.87
C MET A 272 7.05 -11.68 -6.09
N LEU A 273 7.57 -12.61 -6.91
CA LEU A 273 8.98 -12.72 -7.26
C LEU A 273 9.21 -12.37 -8.72
N SER A 274 10.40 -11.86 -9.04
CA SER A 274 10.84 -11.61 -10.40
C SER A 274 12.33 -11.82 -10.54
N ASP A 275 12.76 -12.54 -11.58
CA ASP A 275 14.19 -12.70 -11.88
C ASP A 275 14.79 -11.47 -12.58
N ASN A 276 13.95 -10.64 -13.20
CA ASN A 276 14.39 -9.51 -14.05
C ASN A 276 13.77 -8.16 -13.64
N GLY A 277 12.92 -8.13 -12.61
CA GLY A 277 12.20 -6.95 -12.16
C GLY A 277 11.09 -6.48 -13.10
N VAL A 278 10.69 -7.27 -14.10
CA VAL A 278 9.65 -6.91 -15.08
C VAL A 278 8.56 -7.98 -15.17
N SER A 279 8.94 -9.25 -15.20
CA SER A 279 8.04 -10.39 -15.21
C SER A 279 7.85 -10.92 -13.81
N TRP A 280 6.64 -10.86 -13.28
CA TRP A 280 6.34 -11.19 -11.89
C TRP A 280 5.57 -12.51 -11.76
N SER A 281 5.88 -13.27 -10.71
CA SER A 281 5.22 -14.53 -10.38
C SER A 281 3.78 -14.33 -9.95
N ALA A 282 3.04 -15.43 -9.83
CA ALA A 282 1.77 -15.40 -9.10
C ALA A 282 2.00 -14.96 -7.63
N PRO A 283 0.99 -14.33 -6.99
CA PRO A 283 1.03 -13.98 -5.58
C PRO A 283 1.26 -15.18 -4.64
N VAL A 284 2.11 -14.97 -3.64
CA VAL A 284 2.32 -15.86 -2.48
C VAL A 284 1.85 -15.14 -1.23
N ILE A 285 0.97 -15.75 -0.44
CA ILE A 285 0.38 -15.12 0.75
C ILE A 285 1.16 -15.53 2.00
N ILE A 286 1.44 -14.56 2.87
CA ILE A 286 1.99 -14.82 4.20
C ILE A 286 0.81 -15.00 5.16
N ASP A 287 0.62 -16.22 5.65
CA ASP A 287 -0.45 -16.51 6.60
C ASP A 287 0.05 -16.36 8.04
N LEU A 288 -0.55 -15.41 8.77
CA LEU A 288 -0.28 -15.15 10.18
C LEU A 288 -1.50 -15.45 11.07
N GLU A 289 -2.57 -16.02 10.53
CA GLU A 289 -3.85 -16.14 11.24
C GLU A 289 -3.79 -17.07 12.45
N ALA A 290 -2.96 -18.10 12.38
CA ALA A 290 -2.75 -19.04 13.49
C ALA A 290 -1.73 -18.54 14.53
N HIS A 291 -1.20 -17.31 14.40
CA HIS A 291 -0.19 -16.79 15.31
C HIS A 291 -0.75 -16.60 16.73
N THR A 292 -0.03 -17.10 17.73
CA THR A 292 -0.41 -16.94 19.13
C THR A 292 -0.19 -15.49 19.57
N GLY A 293 -1.21 -14.86 20.16
CA GLY A 293 -1.14 -13.44 20.53
C GLY A 293 -1.43 -12.47 19.38
N LYS A 294 -2.12 -12.95 18.34
CA LYS A 294 -2.71 -12.10 17.29
C LYS A 294 -3.48 -10.93 17.89
N TRP A 295 -3.07 -9.70 17.57
CA TRP A 295 -3.72 -8.45 18.01
C TRP A 295 -4.48 -7.74 16.89
N TRP A 296 -4.37 -8.21 15.65
CA TRP A 296 -5.02 -7.64 14.48
C TRP A 296 -6.27 -8.41 14.06
N GLY A 297 -7.22 -7.72 13.43
CA GLY A 297 -8.33 -8.33 12.71
C GLY A 297 -8.05 -8.49 11.21
N LEU A 298 -7.28 -7.58 10.62
CA LEU A 298 -6.94 -7.55 9.20
C LEU A 298 -5.52 -7.00 9.02
N THR A 299 -4.60 -7.82 8.51
CA THR A 299 -3.31 -7.31 8.06
C THR A 299 -3.50 -6.53 6.77
N ARG A 300 -2.78 -5.42 6.67
CA ARG A 300 -2.78 -4.53 5.52
C ARG A 300 -1.34 -4.31 5.10
N THR A 301 -0.98 -3.06 4.88
CA THR A 301 0.05 -2.71 3.93
C THR A 301 1.43 -3.07 4.47
N PRO A 302 2.18 -3.96 3.79
CA PRO A 302 3.59 -4.14 4.08
C PRO A 302 4.32 -2.85 3.70
N LEU A 303 5.26 -2.43 4.55
CA LEU A 303 5.96 -1.15 4.42
C LEU A 303 7.40 -1.33 3.90
N GLY A 304 7.77 -2.53 3.47
CA GLY A 304 9.07 -2.81 2.87
C GLY A 304 9.91 -3.81 3.65
N LEU A 305 10.67 -4.59 2.88
CA LEU A 305 11.48 -5.69 3.36
C LEU A 305 12.92 -5.19 3.60
N ILE A 306 13.39 -5.28 4.83
CA ILE A 306 14.69 -4.75 5.24
C ILE A 306 15.64 -5.91 5.53
N SER A 307 16.71 -6.04 4.75
CA SER A 307 17.72 -7.08 4.96
C SER A 307 18.49 -6.85 6.27
N ALA A 308 18.60 -7.90 7.07
CA ALA A 308 19.53 -8.00 8.19
C ALA A 308 20.76 -8.88 7.84
N GLY A 309 20.89 -9.26 6.56
CA GLY A 309 21.94 -10.13 6.05
C GLY A 309 21.64 -11.63 6.26
N ASN A 310 22.40 -12.47 5.55
CA ASN A 310 22.27 -13.93 5.59
C ASN A 310 20.84 -14.43 5.29
N GLY A 311 20.09 -13.74 4.43
CA GLY A 311 18.69 -14.08 4.12
C GLY A 311 17.69 -13.85 5.27
N LEU A 312 18.07 -13.13 6.32
CA LEU A 312 17.17 -12.66 7.40
C LEU A 312 16.62 -11.28 7.04
N TYR A 313 15.34 -11.06 7.27
CA TYR A 313 14.66 -9.82 6.94
C TYR A 313 13.72 -9.37 8.05
N THR A 314 13.61 -8.05 8.20
CA THR A 314 12.55 -7.40 8.98
C THR A 314 11.51 -6.85 8.02
N LEU A 315 10.24 -7.13 8.27
CA LEU A 315 9.11 -6.53 7.54
C LEU A 315 8.22 -5.80 8.55
N PHE A 316 7.98 -4.52 8.30
CA PHE A 316 6.94 -3.76 8.99
C PHE A 316 5.65 -3.79 8.17
N PHE A 317 4.51 -3.77 8.85
CA PHE A 317 3.22 -3.78 8.19
C PHE A 317 2.20 -2.99 9.02
N THR A 318 1.16 -2.47 8.37
CA THR A 318 -0.02 -1.94 9.08
C THR A 318 -1.08 -3.01 9.22
N ALA A 319 -1.89 -2.92 10.28
CA ALA A 319 -3.01 -3.81 10.49
C ALA A 319 -4.10 -3.14 11.31
N TYR A 320 -5.35 -3.32 10.88
CA TYR A 320 -6.50 -2.88 11.66
C TYR A 320 -6.76 -3.88 12.78
N ASN A 321 -7.12 -3.38 13.96
CA ASN A 321 -7.56 -4.17 15.10
C ASN A 321 -8.82 -5.01 14.83
N LYS A 322 -9.61 -4.65 13.81
CA LYS A 322 -10.81 -5.36 13.35
C LYS A 322 -10.77 -5.49 11.83
N ASN A 323 -11.43 -6.51 11.28
CA ASN A 323 -11.56 -6.66 9.82
C ASN A 323 -12.76 -5.85 9.30
N PHE A 324 -12.48 -4.74 8.61
CA PHE A 324 -13.53 -3.87 8.08
C PHE A 324 -14.29 -4.49 6.90
N TYR A 325 -13.76 -5.52 6.22
CA TYR A 325 -14.49 -6.27 5.19
C TYR A 325 -15.68 -7.05 5.76
N ASN A 326 -15.70 -7.29 7.08
CA ASN A 326 -16.84 -7.93 7.75
C ASN A 326 -18.01 -6.97 7.98
N VAL A 327 -17.85 -5.67 7.71
CA VAL A 327 -18.92 -4.68 7.85
C VAL A 327 -19.74 -4.62 6.56
N PRO A 328 -21.02 -5.01 6.57
CA PRO A 328 -21.86 -4.97 5.38
C PRO A 328 -21.97 -3.54 4.82
N GLY A 329 -21.73 -3.37 3.53
CA GLY A 329 -21.85 -2.06 2.87
C GLY A 329 -20.80 -1.04 3.29
N ILE A 330 -19.64 -1.48 3.82
CA ILE A 330 -18.58 -0.56 4.28
C ILE A 330 -18.18 0.49 3.22
N TRP A 331 -18.14 0.09 1.94
CA TRP A 331 -17.78 0.96 0.82
C TRP A 331 -18.91 1.92 0.39
N SER A 332 -20.16 1.66 0.78
CA SER A 332 -21.31 2.55 0.53
C SER A 332 -21.77 3.29 1.79
N ALA A 333 -21.01 3.21 2.88
CA ALA A 333 -21.35 3.86 4.14
C ALA A 333 -21.37 5.39 3.98
N LYS A 334 -22.50 5.99 4.38
CA LYS A 334 -22.71 7.44 4.36
C LYS A 334 -22.15 8.17 5.59
N SER A 335 -21.66 7.43 6.58
CA SER A 335 -21.14 7.94 7.85
C SER A 335 -19.87 7.20 8.21
N ASP A 336 -18.93 7.92 8.81
CA ASP A 336 -17.66 7.37 9.31
C ASP A 336 -17.83 6.56 10.60
N SER A 337 -19.00 6.61 11.25
CA SER A 337 -19.26 5.84 12.48
C SER A 337 -19.12 4.33 12.30
N VAL A 338 -19.15 3.82 11.06
CA VAL A 338 -18.82 2.42 10.75
C VAL A 338 -17.37 2.05 11.09
N PHE A 339 -16.50 3.06 11.20
CA PHE A 339 -15.09 2.94 11.60
C PHE A 339 -14.88 3.23 13.10
N ASP A 340 -15.95 3.35 13.90
CA ASP A 340 -15.82 3.57 15.34
C ASP A 340 -15.07 2.42 16.02
N GLY A 341 -13.99 2.79 16.73
CA GLY A 341 -13.10 1.84 17.38
C GLY A 341 -12.23 1.03 16.41
N TYR A 342 -12.14 1.42 15.14
CA TYR A 342 -11.08 0.96 14.25
C TYR A 342 -9.83 1.81 14.45
N PHE A 343 -8.68 1.15 14.43
CA PHE A 343 -7.38 1.82 14.40
C PHE A 343 -6.38 0.91 13.70
N ALA A 344 -5.72 1.41 12.67
CA ALA A 344 -4.62 0.72 12.02
C ALA A 344 -3.31 0.95 12.79
N SER A 345 -2.76 -0.10 13.37
CA SER A 345 -1.50 -0.08 14.11
C SER A 345 -0.36 -0.66 13.28
N LEU A 346 0.89 -0.44 13.69
CA LEU A 346 2.05 -1.07 13.04
C LEU A 346 2.47 -2.35 13.75
N GLY A 347 2.75 -3.38 12.97
CA GLY A 347 3.40 -4.61 13.40
C GLY A 347 4.78 -4.79 12.79
N LYS A 348 5.53 -5.76 13.33
CA LYS A 348 6.81 -6.21 12.80
C LYS A 348 6.84 -7.73 12.75
N ILE A 349 7.41 -8.27 11.67
CA ILE A 349 7.76 -9.68 11.58
C ILE A 349 9.23 -9.86 11.17
N ILE A 350 9.80 -10.98 11.58
CA ILE A 350 11.12 -11.44 11.16
C ILE A 350 10.95 -12.64 10.25
N LEU A 351 11.50 -12.52 9.04
CA LEU A 351 11.41 -13.52 7.99
C LEU A 351 12.80 -14.09 7.69
N LYS A 352 12.86 -15.38 7.36
CA LYS A 352 14.09 -16.06 6.94
C LYS A 352 13.84 -16.78 5.63
N ILE A 353 14.67 -16.52 4.61
CA ILE A 353 14.63 -17.31 3.38
C ILE A 353 14.99 -18.75 3.72
N LYS A 354 14.12 -19.69 3.35
CA LYS A 354 14.33 -21.13 3.46
C LYS A 354 15.56 -21.51 2.65
N LYS A 355 16.44 -22.32 3.23
CA LYS A 355 17.54 -22.91 2.46
C LYS A 355 16.95 -23.94 1.50
N SER A 356 17.20 -23.75 0.21
CA SER A 356 16.89 -24.72 -0.85
C SER A 356 17.66 -26.02 -0.67
#